data_AF-A0A7W0RZJ6-F1
#
_entry.id   AF-A0A7W0RZJ6-F1
#
_cell.length_a   1.000
_cell.length_b   1.000
_cell.length_c   1.000
_cell.angle_alpha   90.00
_cell.angle_beta   90.00
_cell.angle_gamma   90.00
#
_symmetry.space_group_name_H-M   'P 1'
#
loop_
_entity.id
_entity.type
_entity.pdbx_description
1 polymer ?
#
loop_
_entity_poly.entity_id
_entity_poly.type
_entity_poly.pdbx_seq_one_letter_code
_entity_poly.pdbx_strand_id
1 'polypeptide(L)'
;MSAAACAALVARGDPERFRAAMAAKAGPARDGLMALYAFNLEIARAGYVTSEPLLGEIRLRWWVEAVGEIYVGAAPRAHEVCGPLAAAIRGSGLPRGLIEAMIAARAWDCGREA
;
A
#
# COMPACT_ATOMS: atom_id res chain seq x y z
N MET A 1 -4.15 -13.41 5.62
CA MET A 1 -3.01 -13.44 4.68
C MET A 1 -1.82 -12.75 5.31
N SER A 2 -0.61 -13.27 5.12
CA SER A 2 0.55 -13.03 6.00
C SER A 2 1.52 -11.96 5.49
N ALA A 3 2.33 -11.41 6.39
CA ALA A 3 3.43 -10.48 6.08
C ALA A 3 4.42 -11.01 5.04
N ALA A 4 4.53 -12.34 4.89
CA ALA A 4 5.36 -12.97 3.87
C ALA A 4 4.92 -12.64 2.43
N ALA A 5 3.62 -12.48 2.18
CA ALA A 5 3.12 -12.10 0.86
C ALA A 5 3.55 -10.68 0.48
N CYS A 6 3.41 -9.73 1.43
CA CYS A 6 3.94 -8.38 1.28
C CYS A 6 5.46 -8.38 1.06
N ALA A 7 6.20 -9.15 1.85
CA ALA A 7 7.65 -9.28 1.68
C ALA A 7 8.04 -9.81 0.29
N ALA A 8 7.32 -10.79 -0.25
CA ALA A 8 7.55 -11.31 -1.60
C ALA A 8 7.20 -10.29 -2.69
N LEU A 9 6.13 -9.50 -2.52
CA LEU A 9 5.80 -8.39 -3.42
C LEU A 9 6.92 -7.35 -3.44
N VAL A 10 7.39 -6.92 -2.26
CA VAL A 10 8.45 -5.91 -2.13
C VAL A 10 9.77 -6.44 -2.67
N ALA A 11 10.15 -7.69 -2.38
CA ALA A 11 11.37 -8.29 -2.91
C ALA A 11 11.44 -8.29 -4.45
N ARG A 12 10.29 -8.44 -5.12
CA ARG A 12 10.20 -8.43 -6.59
C ARG A 12 10.06 -7.03 -7.18
N GLY A 13 9.22 -6.19 -6.57
CA GLY A 13 8.87 -4.87 -7.09
C GLY A 13 9.79 -3.73 -6.65
N ASP A 14 10.47 -3.89 -5.51
CA ASP A 14 11.42 -2.92 -4.95
C ASP A 14 12.50 -3.61 -4.11
N PRO A 15 13.51 -4.24 -4.76
CA PRO A 15 14.57 -4.97 -4.06
C PRO A 15 15.40 -4.10 -3.12
N GLU A 16 15.48 -2.78 -3.36
CA GLU A 16 16.22 -1.86 -2.47
C GLU A 16 15.46 -1.63 -1.17
N ARG A 17 14.17 -1.27 -1.24
CA ARG A 17 13.33 -1.12 -0.04
C ARG A 17 13.17 -2.43 0.71
N PHE A 18 13.15 -3.57 0.02
CA PHE A 18 13.20 -4.87 0.66
C PHE A 18 14.45 -5.02 1.55
N ARG A 19 15.64 -4.79 0.98
CA ARG A 19 16.92 -4.89 1.72
C ARG A 19 16.99 -3.88 2.87
N ALA A 20 16.52 -2.65 2.65
CA ALA A 20 16.45 -1.63 3.69
C ALA A 20 15.54 -2.06 4.86
N ALA A 21 14.35 -2.60 4.56
CA ALA A 21 13.44 -3.11 5.59
C ALA A 21 14.02 -4.28 6.39
N MET A 22 14.90 -5.10 5.78
CA MET A 22 15.54 -6.21 6.47
C MET A 22 16.50 -5.78 7.58
N ALA A 23 16.97 -4.52 7.58
CA ALA A 23 17.76 -3.94 8.67
C ALA A 23 16.92 -3.70 9.95
N ALA A 24 15.59 -3.58 9.84
CA ALA A 24 14.72 -3.49 11.00
C ALA A 24 14.64 -4.83 11.75
N LYS A 25 14.41 -4.80 13.07
CA LYS A 25 14.22 -6.01 13.89
C LYS A 25 13.07 -6.86 13.35
N ALA A 26 13.29 -8.17 13.28
CA ALA A 26 12.25 -9.12 12.87
C ALA A 26 11.01 -9.01 13.78
N GLY A 27 9.82 -9.20 13.19
CA GLY A 27 8.53 -9.08 13.87
C GLY A 27 7.72 -7.88 13.37
N PRO A 28 6.83 -7.31 14.22
CA PRO A 28 5.79 -6.36 13.78
C PRO A 28 6.31 -5.12 13.05
N ALA A 29 7.49 -4.59 13.43
CA ALA A 29 8.08 -3.42 12.80
C ALA A 29 8.49 -3.71 11.35
N ARG A 30 9.22 -4.81 11.12
CA ARG A 30 9.63 -5.22 9.78
C ARG A 30 8.42 -5.59 8.92
N ASP A 31 7.46 -6.32 9.50
CA ASP A 31 6.24 -6.71 8.80
C ASP A 31 5.41 -5.48 8.40
N GLY A 32 5.34 -4.48 9.27
CA GLY A 32 4.69 -3.20 8.99
C GLY A 32 5.37 -2.42 7.87
N LEU A 33 6.72 -2.38 7.84
CA LEU A 33 7.47 -1.80 6.72
C LEU A 33 7.18 -2.53 5.40
N MET A 34 7.17 -3.87 5.41
CA MET A 34 6.84 -4.65 4.22
C MET A 34 5.41 -4.37 3.74
N ALA A 35 4.45 -4.24 4.65
CA ALA A 35 3.07 -3.90 4.30
C ALA A 35 2.95 -2.49 3.69
N LEU A 36 3.64 -1.49 4.27
CA LEU A 36 3.65 -0.13 3.75
C LEU A 36 4.30 -0.03 2.37
N TYR A 37 5.41 -0.74 2.15
CA TYR A 37 6.08 -0.77 0.85
C TYR A 37 5.28 -1.56 -0.20
N ALA A 38 4.63 -2.67 0.18
CA ALA A 38 3.73 -3.38 -0.70
C ALA A 38 2.52 -2.50 -1.11
N PHE A 39 1.92 -1.80 -0.15
CA PHE A 39 0.88 -0.81 -0.42
C PHE A 39 1.34 0.29 -1.38
N ASN A 40 2.53 0.85 -1.14
CA ASN A 40 3.11 1.87 -2.02
C ASN A 40 3.28 1.34 -3.47
N LEU A 41 3.70 0.08 -3.64
CA LEU A 41 3.81 -0.54 -4.95
C LEU A 41 2.45 -0.69 -5.64
N GLU A 42 1.40 -1.07 -4.91
CA GLU A 42 0.05 -1.21 -5.47
C GLU A 42 -0.52 0.13 -5.96
N ILE A 43 -0.41 1.19 -5.16
CA ILE A 43 -0.92 2.51 -5.54
C ILE A 43 -0.08 3.14 -6.65
N ALA A 44 1.23 2.90 -6.67
CA ALA A 44 2.10 3.36 -7.75
C ALA A 44 1.74 2.68 -9.08
N ARG A 45 1.42 1.38 -9.06
CA ARG A 45 1.02 0.63 -10.27
C ARG A 45 -0.27 1.14 -10.92
N ALA A 46 -1.15 1.80 -10.17
CA ALA A 46 -2.48 2.20 -10.64
C ALA A 46 -2.43 3.03 -11.95
N GLY A 47 -1.49 3.97 -12.08
CA GLY A 47 -1.34 4.80 -13.29
C GLY A 47 -0.59 4.13 -14.45
N TYR A 48 0.15 3.05 -14.22
CA TYR A 48 1.04 2.44 -15.23
C TYR A 48 0.51 1.13 -15.80
N VAL A 49 -0.41 0.46 -15.12
CA VAL A 49 -1.00 -0.81 -15.58
C VAL A 49 -2.07 -0.60 -16.66
N THR A 50 -2.54 0.64 -16.84
CA THR A 50 -3.56 1.00 -17.82
C THR A 50 -3.15 2.22 -18.65
N SER A 51 -3.51 2.19 -19.94
CA SER A 51 -3.37 3.34 -20.84
C SER A 51 -4.53 4.33 -20.72
N GLU A 52 -5.66 3.89 -20.16
CA GLU A 52 -6.84 4.72 -19.92
C GLU A 52 -6.77 5.38 -18.53
N PRO A 53 -6.68 6.73 -18.45
CA PRO A 53 -6.59 7.46 -17.17
C PRO A 53 -7.69 7.11 -16.16
N LEU A 54 -8.93 6.99 -16.64
CA LEU A 54 -10.10 6.70 -15.81
C LEU A 54 -9.97 5.37 -15.05
N LEU A 55 -9.40 4.34 -15.67
CA LEU A 55 -9.20 3.04 -15.03
C LEU A 55 -8.17 3.13 -13.88
N GLY A 56 -7.18 4.02 -14.01
CA GLY A 56 -6.21 4.28 -12.95
C GLY A 56 -6.85 4.96 -11.75
N GLU A 57 -7.70 5.97 -12.00
CA GLU A 57 -8.46 6.66 -10.96
C GLU A 57 -9.41 5.72 -10.21
N ILE A 58 -10.10 4.80 -10.90
CA ILE A 58 -10.98 3.80 -10.27
C ILE A 58 -10.18 2.92 -9.30
N ARG A 59 -8.96 2.48 -9.69
CA ARG A 59 -8.09 1.70 -8.79
C ARG A 59 -7.64 2.51 -7.57
N LEU A 60 -7.29 3.78 -7.75
CA LEU A 60 -6.94 4.64 -6.60
C LEU A 60 -8.14 4.90 -5.70
N ARG A 61 -9.34 5.08 -6.27
CA ARG A 61 -10.58 5.21 -5.49
C ARG A 61 -10.84 3.97 -4.64
N TRP A 62 -10.66 2.78 -5.21
CA TRP A 62 -10.75 1.53 -4.46
C TRP A 62 -9.81 1.50 -3.25
N TRP A 63 -8.57 2.00 -3.40
CA TRP A 63 -7.62 2.10 -2.30
C TRP A 63 -8.03 3.13 -1.24
N VAL A 64 -8.60 4.27 -1.64
CA VAL A 64 -9.15 5.27 -0.69
C VAL A 64 -10.23 4.62 0.19
N GLU A 65 -11.15 3.89 -0.42
CA GLU A 65 -12.22 3.21 0.33
C GLU A 65 -11.67 2.10 1.23
N ALA A 66 -10.79 1.25 0.71
CA ALA A 66 -10.20 0.15 1.47
C ALA A 66 -9.42 0.66 2.69
N VAL A 67 -8.66 1.75 2.53
CA VAL A 67 -7.95 2.40 3.64
C VAL A 67 -8.94 3.07 4.60
N GLY A 68 -9.97 3.74 4.08
CA GLY A 68 -11.02 4.34 4.89
C GLY A 68 -11.72 3.33 5.81
N GLU A 69 -12.09 2.17 5.27
CA GLU A 69 -12.66 1.03 6.00
C GLU A 69 -11.74 0.56 7.14
N ILE A 70 -10.44 0.43 6.88
CA ILE A 70 -9.46 0.05 7.90
C ILE A 70 -9.42 1.05 9.05
N TYR A 71 -9.45 2.36 8.75
CA TYR A 71 -9.38 3.43 9.75
C TYR A 71 -10.65 3.57 10.59
N VAL A 72 -11.82 3.15 10.08
CA VAL A 72 -13.07 3.09 10.86
C VAL A 72 -13.26 1.76 11.59
N GLY A 73 -12.26 0.88 11.55
CA GLY A 73 -12.26 -0.39 12.29
C GLY A 73 -12.98 -1.54 11.60
N ALA A 74 -13.33 -1.41 10.32
CA ALA A 74 -13.92 -2.51 9.56
C ALA A 74 -12.91 -3.64 9.31
N ALA A 75 -13.43 -4.82 9.01
CA ALA A 75 -12.62 -5.94 8.56
C ALA A 75 -11.91 -5.57 7.24
N PRO A 76 -10.57 -5.77 7.13
CA PRO A 76 -9.86 -5.44 5.90
C PRO A 76 -10.41 -6.22 4.71
N ARG A 77 -10.53 -5.57 3.54
CA ARG A 77 -10.95 -6.21 2.28
C ARG A 77 -10.07 -7.42 1.96
N ALA A 78 -10.61 -8.37 1.18
CA ALA A 78 -9.91 -9.56 0.72
C ALA A 78 -8.85 -9.21 -0.34
N HIS A 79 -7.72 -8.66 0.11
CA HIS A 79 -6.52 -8.37 -0.66
C HIS A 79 -5.31 -8.71 0.21
N GLU A 80 -4.27 -9.26 -0.39
CA GLU A 80 -3.06 -9.71 0.32
C GLU A 80 -2.34 -8.61 1.12
N VAL A 81 -2.53 -7.33 0.78
CA VAL A 81 -1.91 -6.16 1.43
C VAL A 81 -2.83 -5.54 2.47
N CYS A 82 -4.15 -5.55 2.29
CA CYS A 82 -5.09 -4.88 3.21
C CYS A 82 -5.00 -5.40 4.65
N GLY A 83 -4.89 -6.72 4.85
CA GLY A 83 -4.75 -7.31 6.17
C GLY A 83 -3.47 -6.86 6.91
N PRO A 84 -2.27 -7.09 6.32
CA PRO A 84 -1.01 -6.61 6.88
C PRO A 84 -0.96 -5.08 7.06
N LEU A 85 -1.49 -4.31 6.11
CA LEU A 85 -1.56 -2.85 6.23
C LEU A 85 -2.42 -2.41 7.41
N ALA A 86 -3.57 -3.06 7.62
CA ALA A 86 -4.43 -2.79 8.77
C ALA A 86 -3.75 -3.13 10.10
N ALA A 87 -2.97 -4.22 10.15
CA ALA A 87 -2.17 -4.56 11.32
C ALA A 87 -1.07 -3.50 11.58
N ALA A 88 -0.40 -3.01 10.53
CA ALA A 88 0.61 -1.97 10.63
C ALA A 88 0.02 -0.63 11.12
N ILE A 89 -1.11 -0.21 10.54
CA ILE A 89 -1.83 1.01 10.91
C ILE A 89 -2.23 0.98 12.38
N ARG A 90 -2.88 -0.10 12.82
CA ARG A 90 -3.34 -0.23 14.22
C ARG A 90 -2.18 -0.41 15.20
N GLY A 91 -1.19 -1.23 14.85
CA GLY A 91 -0.07 -1.56 15.73
C GLY A 91 0.91 -0.40 15.93
N SER A 92 1.02 0.51 14.97
CA SER A 92 1.95 1.65 15.02
C SER A 92 1.27 3.02 15.07
N GLY A 93 -0.07 3.07 15.11
CA GLY A 93 -0.83 4.32 15.16
C GLY A 93 -0.60 5.23 13.94
N LEU A 94 -0.47 4.66 12.75
CA LEU A 94 -0.11 5.43 11.54
C LEU A 94 -1.20 6.46 11.21
N PRO A 95 -0.88 7.76 11.07
CA PRO A 95 -1.87 8.79 10.81
C PRO A 95 -2.61 8.59 9.49
N ARG A 96 -3.95 8.63 9.54
CA ARG A 96 -4.83 8.49 8.37
C ARG A 96 -4.45 9.43 7.23
N GLY A 97 -4.24 10.70 7.55
CA GLY A 97 -3.91 11.72 6.55
C GLY A 97 -2.63 11.41 5.77
N LEU A 98 -1.65 10.74 6.37
CA LEU A 98 -0.42 10.36 5.67
C LEU A 98 -0.66 9.22 4.68
N ILE A 99 -1.43 8.20 5.06
CA ILE A 99 -1.75 7.08 4.17
C ILE A 99 -2.63 7.55 3.01
N GLU A 100 -3.63 8.41 3.27
CA GLU A 100 -4.47 8.99 2.22
C GLU A 100 -3.65 9.91 1.29
N ALA A 101 -2.72 10.70 1.82
CA ALA A 101 -1.81 11.53 1.03
C ALA A 101 -0.93 10.71 0.09
N MET A 102 -0.49 9.50 0.50
CA MET A 102 0.25 8.59 -0.40
C MET A 102 -0.59 8.22 -1.63
N ILE A 103 -1.89 7.93 -1.46
CA ILE A 103 -2.80 7.59 -2.56
C ILE A 103 -3.03 8.82 -3.44
N ALA A 104 -3.33 9.97 -2.83
CA ALA A 104 -3.59 11.21 -3.55
C ALA A 104 -2.40 11.61 -4.44
N ALA A 105 -1.17 11.41 -3.97
CA ALA A 105 0.05 11.69 -4.74
C ALA A 105 0.16 10.86 -6.03
N ARG A 106 -0.51 9.70 -6.13
CA ARG A 106 -0.51 8.83 -7.32
C ARG A 106 -1.53 9.26 -8.38
N ALA A 107 -2.44 10.19 -8.07
CA ALA A 107 -3.41 10.67 -9.06
C ALA A 107 -2.71 11.32 -10.27
N TRP A 108 -1.56 11.97 -10.04
CA TRP A 108 -0.73 12.54 -11.11
C TRP A 108 -0.20 11.47 -12.08
N ASP A 109 0.02 10.24 -11.62
CA ASP A 109 0.46 9.13 -12.49
C ASP A 109 -0.66 8.68 -13.46
N CYS A 110 -1.94 8.97 -13.15
CA CYS A 110 -3.10 8.58 -13.96
C CYS A 110 -3.40 9.59 -15.07
N GLY A 111 -3.33 10.89 -14.76
CA GLY A 111 -3.57 12.00 -15.70
C GLY A 111 -2.32 12.34 -16.50
N ARG A 112 -1.90 11.50 -17.44
CA ARG A 112 -0.81 11.82 -18.37
C ARG A 112 -1.32 12.79 -19.46
N GLU A 113 -1.33 14.08 -19.17
CA GLU A 113 -1.08 15.10 -20.21
C GLU A 113 0.34 15.64 -19.95
N ALA A 114 1.24 15.37 -20.90
CA ALA A 114 2.55 15.99 -21.01
C ALA A 114 2.48 17.11 -22.05
#